data_AF-A0A7J5VRZ7-F1
#
_entry.id   AF-A0A7J5VRZ7-F1
#
_cell.length_a   1.000
_cell.length_b   1.000
_cell.length_c   1.000
_cell.angle_alpha   90.00
_cell.angle_beta   90.00
_cell.angle_gamma   90.00
#
_symmetry.space_group_name_H-M   'P 1'
#
loop_
_entity.id
_entity.type
_entity.pdbx_description
1 polymer ?
#
loop_
_entity_poly.entity_id
_entity_poly.type
_entity_poly.pdbx_seq_one_letter_code
_entity_poly.pdbx_strand_id
1 'polypeptide(L)'
;MNIAEKLTGFAEPLCGDSTISDVRIGLGYSCVELDNGGMGVAWTPSRSPTGSCTHLSHAGGLLGLAAKESLSWLNSDTMLERAVGLATFNALNSKVSRNFVDDEAISLLKLQAGEHVVMIGHFAPIEQRIKKTGCRLEIIELDPGKPGNLGILNTRQDFSALARCDVAIITATSIINKTIDALLAAMQNSRAAVLLGPSTPLCPEAFAGTRITQFSGAHVLQPGKIKAIVSQGGGTMLMKNFLQFHSVSI
;
A
#
# COMPACT_ATOMS: atom_id res chain seq x y z
N MET A 1 9.84 6.26 16.06
CA MET A 1 8.72 5.38 15.73
C MET A 1 8.63 5.29 14.22
N ASN A 2 8.74 4.09 13.66
CA ASN A 2 8.61 3.85 12.23
C ASN A 2 7.12 3.92 11.81
N ILE A 3 6.84 3.92 10.50
CA ILE A 3 5.47 4.02 9.98
C ILE A 3 4.58 2.84 10.44
N ALA A 4 5.10 1.61 10.49
CA ALA A 4 4.33 0.44 10.90
C ALA A 4 3.86 0.54 12.37
N GLU A 5 4.73 1.01 13.26
CA GLU A 5 4.42 1.28 14.67
C GLU A 5 3.37 2.39 14.81
N LYS A 6 3.50 3.49 14.04
CA LYS A 6 2.52 4.58 14.05
C LYS A 6 1.14 4.12 13.57
N LEU A 7 1.07 3.33 12.50
CA LEU A 7 -0.17 2.72 12.00
C LEU A 7 -0.78 1.79 13.06
N THR A 8 0.04 0.95 13.70
CA THR A 8 -0.41 0.05 14.77
C THR A 8 -1.01 0.84 15.92
N GLY A 9 -0.32 1.87 16.43
CA GLY A 9 -0.81 2.71 17.53
C GLY A 9 -2.07 3.49 17.18
N PHE A 10 -2.21 3.97 15.93
CA PHE A 10 -3.43 4.63 15.48
C PHE A 10 -4.63 3.68 15.45
N ALA A 11 -4.46 2.46 14.96
CA ALA A 11 -5.55 1.51 14.78
C ALA A 11 -5.86 0.65 16.02
N GLU A 12 -4.97 0.60 17.02
CA GLU A 12 -5.20 -0.13 18.27
C GLU A 12 -6.54 0.21 18.95
N PRO A 13 -6.94 1.48 19.16
CA PRO A 13 -8.26 1.80 19.72
C PRO A 13 -9.42 1.44 18.79
N LEU A 14 -9.18 1.26 17.48
CA LEU A 14 -10.21 0.88 16.51
C LEU A 14 -10.52 -0.62 16.55
N CYS A 15 -9.63 -1.44 17.12
CA CYS A 15 -9.82 -2.89 17.15
C CYS A 15 -11.08 -3.30 17.91
N GLY A 16 -11.34 -2.69 19.08
CA GLY A 16 -12.35 -3.17 20.02
C GLY A 16 -12.20 -4.68 20.27
N ASP A 17 -13.33 -5.39 20.28
CA ASP A 17 -13.38 -6.86 20.36
C ASP A 17 -13.48 -7.53 18.98
N SER A 18 -13.24 -6.80 17.89
CA SER A 18 -13.45 -7.32 16.53
C SER A 18 -12.48 -8.47 16.23
N THR A 19 -12.97 -9.48 15.54
CA THR A 19 -12.18 -10.65 15.09
C THR A 19 -12.20 -10.78 13.58
N ILE A 20 -11.27 -11.58 13.04
CA ILE A 20 -11.25 -11.92 11.61
C ILE A 20 -12.41 -12.89 11.30
N SER A 21 -13.32 -12.47 10.43
CA SER A 21 -14.43 -13.30 9.94
C SER A 21 -14.11 -14.03 8.64
N ASP A 22 -13.24 -13.48 7.79
CA ASP A 22 -12.72 -14.12 6.58
C ASP A 22 -11.32 -13.57 6.24
N VAL A 23 -10.49 -14.40 5.63
CA VAL A 23 -9.19 -14.01 5.12
C VAL A 23 -8.87 -14.80 3.85
N ARG A 24 -8.41 -14.10 2.81
CA ARG A 24 -7.95 -14.72 1.56
C ARG A 24 -6.55 -14.23 1.27
N ILE A 25 -5.66 -15.17 0.93
CA ILE A 25 -4.31 -14.89 0.50
C ILE A 25 -4.19 -15.36 -0.95
N GLY A 26 -4.45 -14.45 -1.88
CA GLY A 26 -4.29 -14.68 -3.32
C GLY A 26 -2.87 -14.34 -3.78
N LEU A 27 -2.55 -14.69 -5.03
CA LEU A 27 -1.20 -14.48 -5.58
C LEU A 27 -0.82 -13.00 -5.78
N GLY A 28 -1.81 -12.13 -6.00
CA GLY A 28 -1.58 -10.69 -6.18
C GLY A 28 -1.97 -9.84 -4.98
N TYR A 29 -3.03 -10.22 -4.27
CA TYR A 29 -3.58 -9.48 -3.15
C TYR A 29 -4.05 -10.43 -2.05
N SER A 30 -4.01 -9.94 -0.83
CA SER A 30 -4.63 -10.53 0.35
C SER A 30 -5.76 -9.62 0.80
N CYS A 31 -6.81 -10.21 1.37
CA CYS A 31 -7.90 -9.45 1.97
C CYS A 31 -8.28 -10.02 3.34
N VAL A 32 -8.67 -9.13 4.24
CA VAL A 32 -9.17 -9.45 5.58
C VAL A 32 -10.53 -8.80 5.73
N GLU A 33 -11.50 -9.58 6.18
CA GLU A 33 -12.83 -9.15 6.59
C GLU A 33 -12.95 -9.36 8.10
N LEU A 34 -13.46 -8.35 8.80
CA LEU A 34 -13.73 -8.40 10.23
C LEU A 34 -15.21 -8.78 10.46
N ASP A 35 -15.51 -9.35 11.62
CA ASP A 35 -16.89 -9.68 12.05
C ASP A 35 -17.82 -8.46 12.09
N ASN A 36 -17.27 -7.27 12.30
CA ASN A 36 -17.99 -6.02 12.28
C ASN A 36 -18.31 -5.52 10.85
N GLY A 37 -17.91 -6.24 9.81
CA GLY A 37 -18.15 -5.93 8.39
C GLY A 37 -17.10 -5.04 7.72
N GLY A 38 -16.08 -4.56 8.44
CA GLY A 38 -14.95 -3.86 7.84
C GLY A 38 -14.12 -4.81 6.97
N MET A 39 -13.70 -4.38 5.79
CA MET A 39 -12.86 -5.19 4.90
C MET A 39 -11.75 -4.35 4.28
N GLY A 40 -10.54 -4.91 4.26
CA GLY A 40 -9.35 -4.29 3.70
C GLY A 40 -8.60 -5.22 2.77
N VAL A 41 -7.81 -4.62 1.88
CA VAL A 41 -6.94 -5.34 0.95
C VAL A 41 -5.50 -4.84 1.09
N ALA A 42 -4.55 -5.72 0.79
CA ALA A 42 -3.14 -5.40 0.70
C ALA A 42 -2.48 -6.31 -0.35
N TRP A 43 -1.41 -5.85 -0.97
CA TRP A 43 -0.65 -6.65 -1.94
C TRP A 43 -0.08 -7.91 -1.30
N THR A 44 -0.16 -9.05 -1.97
CA THR A 44 0.48 -10.28 -1.49
C THR A 44 1.92 -10.32 -1.99
N PRO A 45 2.91 -10.44 -1.09
CA PRO A 45 4.29 -10.62 -1.51
C PRO A 45 4.49 -11.97 -2.19
N SER A 46 5.37 -12.00 -3.19
CA SER A 46 5.83 -13.24 -3.81
C SER A 46 6.40 -14.19 -2.75
N ARG A 47 6.30 -15.50 -3.00
CA ARG A 47 6.72 -16.56 -2.08
C ARG A 47 8.07 -16.24 -1.44
N SER A 48 8.08 -16.03 -0.13
CA SER A 48 9.32 -16.01 0.63
C SER A 48 9.94 -17.41 0.55
N PRO A 49 11.26 -17.55 0.30
CA PRO A 49 11.94 -18.84 0.21
C PRO A 49 12.08 -19.47 1.60
N THR A 50 10.96 -19.79 2.26
CA THR A 50 10.92 -20.36 3.62
C THR A 50 11.23 -21.85 3.67
N GLY A 51 11.63 -22.47 2.54
CA GLY A 51 11.89 -23.92 2.45
C GLY A 51 10.68 -24.81 2.76
N SER A 52 9.53 -24.22 3.09
CA SER A 52 8.31 -24.89 3.55
C SER A 52 7.19 -24.75 2.54
N CYS A 53 6.26 -25.73 2.55
CA CYS A 53 4.98 -25.64 1.86
C CYS A 53 3.97 -24.77 2.62
N THR A 54 4.23 -24.47 3.89
CA THR A 54 3.42 -23.54 4.69
C THR A 54 3.98 -22.13 4.55
N HIS A 55 3.23 -21.25 3.91
CA HIS A 55 3.64 -19.87 3.63
C HIS A 55 3.35 -18.89 4.78
N LEU A 56 2.36 -19.21 5.61
CA LEU A 56 1.97 -18.45 6.78
C LEU A 56 1.81 -19.42 7.94
N SER A 57 2.55 -19.20 9.03
CA SER A 57 2.60 -20.07 10.22
C SER A 57 1.22 -20.28 10.85
N HIS A 58 0.40 -19.24 10.85
CA HIS A 58 -0.95 -19.22 11.43
C HIS A 58 -2.05 -19.72 10.47
N ALA A 59 -1.70 -20.25 9.29
CA ALA A 59 -2.69 -20.75 8.35
C ALA A 59 -3.57 -21.85 8.98
N GLY A 60 -4.89 -21.73 8.79
CA GLY A 60 -5.89 -22.60 9.43
C GLY A 60 -6.41 -22.09 10.78
N GLY A 61 -5.73 -21.14 11.43
CA GLY A 61 -6.13 -20.53 12.72
C GLY A 61 -6.47 -19.04 12.65
N LEU A 62 -6.62 -18.48 11.44
CA LEU A 62 -6.83 -17.04 11.26
C LEU A 62 -8.26 -16.58 11.57
N LEU A 63 -9.25 -17.44 11.36
CA LEU A 63 -10.64 -17.08 11.62
C LEU A 63 -10.89 -17.05 13.13
N GLY A 64 -11.56 -15.99 13.60
CA GLY A 64 -11.74 -15.73 15.03
C GLY A 64 -10.51 -15.11 15.72
N LEU A 65 -9.38 -14.96 15.02
CA LEU A 65 -8.22 -14.26 15.56
C LEU A 65 -8.58 -12.80 15.86
N ALA A 66 -8.17 -12.29 17.02
CA ALA A 66 -8.42 -10.90 17.38
C ALA A 66 -7.79 -9.94 16.35
N ALA A 67 -8.53 -8.90 15.96
CA ALA A 67 -8.04 -7.91 15.01
C ALA A 67 -6.75 -7.25 15.51
N LYS A 68 -6.60 -7.07 16.82
CA LYS A 68 -5.39 -6.53 17.45
C LYS A 68 -4.17 -7.42 17.24
N GLU A 69 -4.33 -8.74 17.33
CA GLU A 69 -3.23 -9.69 17.09
C GLU A 69 -2.80 -9.64 15.64
N SER A 70 -3.75 -9.71 14.70
CA SER A 70 -3.46 -9.57 13.28
C SER A 70 -2.87 -8.20 12.91
N LEU A 71 -3.35 -7.11 13.52
CA LEU A 71 -2.81 -5.76 13.31
C LEU A 71 -1.32 -5.69 13.71
N SER A 72 -0.94 -6.34 14.81
CA SER A 72 0.45 -6.37 15.29
C SER A 72 1.43 -6.94 14.25
N TRP A 73 0.94 -7.78 13.33
CA TRP A 73 1.75 -8.36 12.25
C TRP A 73 2.28 -7.34 11.24
N LEU A 74 1.80 -6.10 11.23
CA LEU A 74 2.47 -4.98 10.54
C LEU A 74 3.95 -4.86 10.91
N ASN A 75 4.33 -5.27 12.11
CA ASN A 75 5.69 -5.21 12.62
C ASN A 75 6.47 -6.52 12.46
N SER A 76 5.81 -7.60 11.98
CA SER A 76 6.45 -8.90 11.76
C SER A 76 7.65 -8.81 10.81
N ASP A 77 8.59 -9.75 10.90
CA ASP A 77 9.66 -9.95 9.93
C ASP A 77 9.22 -10.68 8.65
N THR A 78 8.08 -11.37 8.67
CA THR A 78 7.51 -12.02 7.50
C THR A 78 6.67 -11.03 6.67
N MET A 79 7.01 -10.85 5.39
CA MET A 79 6.25 -9.96 4.48
C MET A 79 4.77 -10.37 4.38
N LEU A 80 4.47 -11.67 4.38
CA LEU A 80 3.10 -12.15 4.25
C LEU A 80 2.25 -11.83 5.48
N GLU A 81 2.83 -11.94 6.68
CA GLU A 81 2.20 -11.48 7.93
C GLU A 81 1.94 -9.98 7.87
N ARG A 82 2.90 -9.18 7.39
CA ARG A 82 2.70 -7.73 7.19
C ARG A 82 1.61 -7.40 6.18
N ALA A 83 1.47 -8.18 5.11
CA ALA A 83 0.38 -8.01 4.14
C ALA A 83 -0.99 -8.25 4.81
N VAL A 84 -1.11 -9.31 5.61
CA VAL A 84 -2.33 -9.56 6.39
C VAL A 84 -2.58 -8.45 7.40
N GLY A 85 -1.57 -8.04 8.17
CA GLY A 85 -1.68 -6.93 9.13
C GLY A 85 -2.07 -5.60 8.49
N LEU A 86 -1.56 -5.29 7.29
CA LEU A 86 -1.95 -4.09 6.54
C LEU A 86 -3.38 -4.19 5.99
N ALA A 87 -3.81 -5.36 5.54
CA ALA A 87 -5.20 -5.59 5.16
C ALA A 87 -6.14 -5.43 6.37
N THR A 88 -5.74 -5.92 7.55
CA THR A 88 -6.46 -5.72 8.82
C THR A 88 -6.53 -4.24 9.20
N PHE A 89 -5.42 -3.49 9.09
CA PHE A 89 -5.42 -2.04 9.29
C PHE A 89 -6.42 -1.36 8.35
N ASN A 90 -6.40 -1.69 7.05
CA ASN A 90 -7.30 -1.10 6.06
C ASN A 90 -8.77 -1.45 6.35
N ALA A 91 -9.05 -2.64 6.86
CA ALA A 91 -10.38 -3.06 7.30
C ALA A 91 -10.89 -2.20 8.48
N LEU A 92 -10.05 -2.00 9.50
CA LEU A 92 -10.36 -1.16 10.67
C LEU A 92 -10.56 0.31 10.26
N ASN A 93 -9.63 0.83 9.46
CA ASN A 93 -9.61 2.23 9.03
C ASN A 93 -10.75 2.58 8.05
N SER A 94 -11.35 1.59 7.38
CA SER A 94 -12.47 1.81 6.44
C SER A 94 -13.70 2.48 7.06
N LYS A 95 -13.85 2.39 8.40
CA LYS A 95 -14.95 2.99 9.16
C LYS A 95 -14.64 4.38 9.72
N VAL A 96 -13.39 4.83 9.61
CA VAL A 96 -12.98 6.16 10.08
C VAL A 96 -13.50 7.19 9.08
N SER A 97 -14.30 8.14 9.56
CA SER A 97 -14.80 9.24 8.73
C SER A 97 -13.66 10.15 8.28
N ARG A 98 -13.60 10.45 6.99
CA ARG A 98 -12.56 11.29 6.37
C ARG A 98 -13.16 12.17 5.29
N ASN A 99 -12.53 13.32 5.09
CA ASN A 99 -12.85 14.22 3.98
C ASN A 99 -12.12 13.73 2.73
N PHE A 100 -12.79 12.86 1.97
CA PHE A 100 -12.26 12.36 0.71
C PHE A 100 -12.39 13.40 -0.39
N VAL A 101 -11.38 13.45 -1.26
CA VAL A 101 -11.38 14.30 -2.45
C VAL A 101 -11.83 13.47 -3.65
N ASP A 102 -12.82 13.96 -4.38
CA ASP A 102 -13.39 13.31 -5.58
C ASP A 102 -12.61 13.66 -6.85
N ASP A 103 -11.28 13.53 -6.75
CA ASP A 103 -10.37 13.73 -7.87
C ASP A 103 -9.46 12.52 -8.03
N GLU A 104 -9.06 12.27 -9.26
CA GLU A 104 -8.09 11.23 -9.54
C GLU A 104 -6.73 11.57 -8.91
N ALA A 105 -6.11 10.57 -8.30
CA ALA A 105 -4.90 10.73 -7.51
C ALA A 105 -3.78 11.51 -8.22
N ILE A 106 -3.56 11.25 -9.51
CA ILE A 106 -2.49 11.89 -10.30
C ILE A 106 -2.83 13.33 -10.66
N SER A 107 -4.12 13.65 -10.86
CA SER A 107 -4.56 15.01 -11.15
C SER A 107 -4.30 15.95 -9.97
N LEU A 108 -4.44 15.44 -8.74
CA LEU A 108 -4.17 16.18 -7.50
C LEU A 108 -2.70 16.59 -7.33
N LEU A 109 -1.76 15.89 -7.96
CA LEU A 109 -0.34 16.26 -7.94
C LEU A 109 -0.06 17.54 -8.74
N LYS A 110 -0.98 17.95 -9.64
CA LYS A 110 -0.87 19.14 -10.49
C LYS A 110 0.49 19.21 -11.19
N LEU A 111 0.87 18.12 -11.87
CA LEU A 111 2.18 18.00 -12.54
C LEU A 111 2.39 19.11 -13.57
N GLN A 112 3.59 19.70 -13.58
CA GLN A 112 4.00 20.75 -14.50
C GLN A 112 5.12 20.25 -15.41
N ALA A 113 5.14 20.73 -16.66
CA ALA A 113 6.20 20.39 -17.61
C ALA A 113 7.59 20.75 -17.05
N GLY A 114 8.58 19.89 -17.28
CA GLY A 114 9.96 20.08 -16.80
C GLY A 114 10.25 19.52 -15.41
N GLU A 115 9.22 19.27 -14.59
CA GLU A 115 9.39 18.68 -13.25
C GLU A 115 10.00 17.28 -13.31
N HIS A 116 10.84 16.98 -12.32
CA HIS A 116 11.38 15.64 -12.08
C HIS A 116 10.41 14.85 -11.20
N VAL A 117 9.79 13.84 -11.80
CA VAL A 117 8.87 12.92 -11.12
C VAL A 117 9.60 11.61 -10.87
N VAL A 118 9.66 11.20 -9.60
CA VAL A 118 10.20 9.88 -9.23
C VAL A 118 9.04 8.98 -8.83
N MET A 119 8.97 7.80 -9.46
CA MET A 119 7.95 6.80 -9.22
C MET A 119 8.59 5.54 -8.61
N ILE A 120 8.26 5.25 -7.36
CA ILE A 120 8.66 4.04 -6.64
C ILE A 120 7.59 2.97 -6.84
N GLY A 121 7.97 1.89 -7.51
CA GLY A 121 7.05 0.91 -8.09
C GLY A 121 6.50 1.37 -9.44
N HIS A 122 6.22 0.45 -10.34
CA HIS A 122 5.77 0.77 -11.70
C HIS A 122 4.24 0.72 -11.84
N PHE A 123 3.65 1.88 -12.15
CA PHE A 123 2.23 2.03 -12.47
C PHE A 123 2.04 2.29 -13.97
N ALA A 124 2.00 1.22 -14.77
CA ALA A 124 1.88 1.31 -16.24
C ALA A 124 0.76 2.25 -16.76
N PRO A 125 -0.46 2.28 -16.18
CA PRO A 125 -1.50 3.22 -16.63
C PRO A 125 -1.14 4.70 -16.40
N ILE A 126 -0.29 4.99 -15.43
CA ILE A 126 0.08 6.35 -15.00
C ILE A 126 1.31 6.86 -15.77
N GLU A 127 2.26 5.98 -16.08
CA GLU A 127 3.51 6.32 -16.79
C GLU A 127 3.24 7.15 -18.06
N GLN A 128 2.34 6.68 -18.92
CA GLN A 128 2.04 7.35 -20.18
C GLN A 128 1.40 8.73 -19.97
N ARG A 129 0.64 8.92 -18.89
CA ARG A 129 0.06 10.21 -18.54
C ARG A 129 1.11 11.21 -18.09
N ILE A 130 2.05 10.78 -17.24
CA ILE A 130 3.14 11.65 -16.78
C ILE A 130 4.04 12.04 -17.95
N LYS A 131 4.36 11.11 -18.85
CA LYS A 131 5.17 11.43 -20.04
C LYS A 131 4.50 12.51 -20.91
N LYS A 132 3.17 12.50 -21.02
CA LYS A 132 2.40 13.50 -21.78
C LYS A 132 2.39 14.90 -21.16
N THR A 133 2.69 15.06 -19.87
CA THR A 133 2.76 16.39 -19.24
C THR A 133 4.08 17.11 -19.53
N GLY A 134 5.07 16.43 -20.14
CA GLY A 134 6.41 16.98 -20.35
C GLY A 134 7.30 16.91 -19.11
N CYS A 135 6.91 16.14 -18.09
CA CYS A 135 7.77 15.85 -16.94
C CYS A 135 8.90 14.88 -17.31
N ARG A 136 10.01 14.98 -16.58
CA ARG A 136 11.08 13.97 -16.57
C ARG A 136 10.70 12.87 -15.58
N LEU A 137 10.33 11.70 -16.08
CA LEU A 137 9.91 10.57 -15.24
C LEU A 137 11.08 9.58 -15.04
N GLU A 138 11.37 9.30 -13.78
CA GLU A 138 12.30 8.26 -13.35
C GLU A 138 11.53 7.22 -12.52
N ILE A 139 11.68 5.93 -12.86
CA ILE A 139 10.97 4.83 -12.21
C ILE A 139 12.00 3.95 -11.51
N ILE A 140 11.75 3.62 -10.24
CA ILE A 140 12.53 2.68 -9.44
C ILE A 140 11.62 1.51 -9.06
N GLU A 141 11.86 0.34 -9.65
CA GLU A 141 11.06 -0.86 -9.45
C GLU A 141 11.93 -2.04 -8.98
N LEU A 142 11.43 -2.80 -8.00
CA LEU A 142 12.09 -3.96 -7.43
C LEU A 142 11.79 -5.24 -8.21
N ASP A 143 10.62 -5.31 -8.86
CA ASP A 143 10.23 -6.45 -9.70
C ASP A 143 11.05 -6.44 -11.01
N PRO A 144 11.94 -7.42 -11.22
CA PRO A 144 12.79 -7.44 -12.41
C PRO A 144 12.01 -7.67 -13.72
N GLY A 145 10.75 -8.14 -13.64
CA GLY A 145 9.87 -8.35 -14.79
C GLY A 145 9.19 -7.08 -15.30
N LYS A 146 9.44 -5.92 -14.69
CA LYS A 146 8.79 -4.65 -15.05
C LYS A 146 9.78 -3.57 -15.54
N PRO A 147 9.32 -2.62 -16.38
CA PRO A 147 10.07 -1.43 -16.74
C PRO A 147 10.49 -0.60 -15.52
N GLY A 148 11.60 0.14 -15.63
CA GLY A 148 12.17 0.90 -14.50
C GLY A 148 13.13 0.09 -13.63
N ASN A 149 13.57 -1.07 -14.13
CA ASN A 149 14.63 -1.86 -13.52
C ASN A 149 15.97 -1.11 -13.67
N LEU A 150 16.56 -0.71 -12.54
CA LEU A 150 18.00 -0.47 -12.46
C LEU A 150 18.69 -1.83 -12.57
N GLY A 151 18.79 -2.34 -13.81
CA GLY A 151 19.15 -3.74 -14.08
C GLY A 151 20.28 -4.26 -13.22
N ILE A 152 19.99 -5.17 -12.27
CA ILE A 152 20.93 -5.98 -11.44
C ILE A 152 22.28 -5.30 -11.12
N LEU A 153 22.30 -3.98 -10.91
CA LEU A 153 23.52 -3.24 -10.60
C LEU A 153 23.22 -2.38 -9.40
N ASN A 154 23.73 -2.88 -8.28
CA ASN A 154 23.86 -2.27 -6.96
C ASN A 154 22.71 -2.57 -5.99
N THR A 155 22.96 -3.61 -5.21
CA THR A 155 22.39 -4.03 -3.92
C THR A 155 22.45 -2.96 -2.80
N ARG A 156 22.48 -1.67 -3.15
CA ARG A 156 22.07 -0.57 -2.27
C ARG A 156 20.95 0.14 -2.99
N GLN A 157 19.76 0.13 -2.39
CA GLN A 157 18.62 0.93 -2.86
C GLN A 157 19.06 2.40 -2.92
N ASP A 158 19.47 2.85 -4.11
CA ASP A 158 19.85 4.24 -4.32
C ASP A 158 18.57 5.06 -4.47
N PHE A 159 18.23 5.75 -3.38
CA PHE A 159 17.10 6.66 -3.33
C PHE A 159 17.52 8.12 -3.57
N SER A 160 18.72 8.37 -4.11
CA SER A 160 19.22 9.72 -4.36
C SER A 160 18.33 10.54 -5.29
N ALA A 161 17.60 9.89 -6.21
CA ALA A 161 16.60 10.54 -7.04
C ALA A 161 15.48 11.19 -6.21
N LEU A 162 15.04 10.55 -5.11
CA LEU A 162 14.02 11.11 -4.21
C LEU A 162 14.48 12.38 -3.49
N ALA A 163 15.80 12.54 -3.28
CA ALA A 163 16.33 13.76 -2.66
C ALA A 163 16.19 14.98 -3.59
N ARG A 164 16.11 14.77 -4.91
CA ARG A 164 16.15 15.82 -5.94
C ARG A 164 14.86 15.96 -6.74
N CYS A 165 13.86 15.11 -6.50
CA CYS A 165 12.61 15.16 -7.25
C CYS A 165 11.71 16.31 -6.80
N ASP A 166 10.91 16.81 -7.74
CA ASP A 166 9.86 17.79 -7.48
C ASP A 166 8.59 17.08 -6.98
N VAL A 167 8.29 15.90 -7.53
CA VAL A 167 7.12 15.10 -7.19
C VAL A 167 7.48 13.62 -6.99
N ALA A 168 7.00 13.02 -5.91
CA ALA A 168 7.18 11.58 -5.64
C ALA A 168 5.85 10.81 -5.72
N ILE A 169 5.87 9.66 -6.40
CA ILE A 169 4.76 8.70 -6.42
C ILE A 169 5.28 7.41 -5.79
N ILE A 170 4.74 7.02 -4.64
CA ILE A 170 5.26 5.91 -3.85
C ILE A 170 4.20 4.82 -3.74
N THR A 171 4.55 3.58 -4.09
CA THR A 171 3.69 2.42 -3.85
C THR A 171 3.48 2.16 -2.35
N ALA A 172 2.24 1.88 -1.94
CA ALA A 172 1.94 1.43 -0.59
C ALA A 172 2.52 0.05 -0.25
N THR A 173 2.95 -0.73 -1.25
CA THR A 173 3.65 -2.01 -1.01
C THR A 173 4.99 -1.84 -0.28
N SER A 174 5.53 -0.61 -0.26
CA SER A 174 6.72 -0.24 0.52
C SER A 174 6.56 -0.42 2.03
N ILE A 175 5.32 -0.42 2.55
CA ILE A 175 5.02 -0.75 3.96
C ILE A 175 5.27 -2.24 4.19
N ILE A 176 4.83 -3.09 3.25
CA ILE A 176 4.90 -4.55 3.34
C ILE A 176 6.34 -5.05 3.19
N ASN A 177 7.17 -4.40 2.37
CA ASN A 177 8.58 -4.79 2.21
C ASN A 177 9.54 -4.02 3.15
N LYS A 178 9.02 -3.23 4.11
CA LYS A 178 9.78 -2.41 5.07
C LYS A 178 10.69 -1.33 4.45
N THR A 179 10.44 -0.87 3.22
CA THR A 179 11.24 0.23 2.61
C THR A 179 10.65 1.62 2.83
N ILE A 180 9.39 1.75 3.29
CA ILE A 180 8.69 3.03 3.40
C ILE A 180 9.48 4.09 4.20
N ASP A 181 10.01 3.76 5.38
CA ASP A 181 10.72 4.74 6.22
C ASP A 181 11.99 5.28 5.53
N ALA A 182 12.74 4.41 4.83
CA ALA A 182 13.93 4.81 4.08
C ALA A 182 13.59 5.69 2.87
N LEU A 183 12.49 5.39 2.17
CA LEU A 183 11.99 6.21 1.06
C LEU A 183 11.60 7.61 1.56
N LEU A 184 10.85 7.68 2.66
CA LEU A 184 10.42 8.95 3.26
C LEU A 184 11.60 9.78 3.76
N ALA A 185 12.63 9.14 4.33
CA ALA A 185 13.85 9.81 4.77
C ALA A 185 14.69 10.34 3.60
N ALA A 186 14.65 9.68 2.44
CA ALA A 186 15.38 10.12 1.25
C ALA A 186 14.75 11.35 0.57
N MET A 187 13.44 11.59 0.76
CA MET A 187 12.76 12.74 0.18
C MET A 187 13.19 14.04 0.89
N GLN A 188 13.71 15.01 0.13
CA GLN A 188 14.20 16.28 0.70
C GLN A 188 13.54 17.53 0.12
N ASN A 189 13.24 17.55 -1.18
CA ASN A 189 12.81 18.77 -1.88
C ASN A 189 11.44 18.66 -2.56
N SER A 190 10.80 17.48 -2.52
CA SER A 190 9.53 17.26 -3.20
C SER A 190 8.45 18.21 -2.71
N ARG A 191 7.81 18.95 -3.62
CA ARG A 191 6.66 19.82 -3.33
C ARG A 191 5.36 19.04 -3.14
N ALA A 192 5.29 17.83 -3.70
CA ALA A 192 4.13 16.96 -3.61
C ALA A 192 4.58 15.50 -3.58
N ALA A 193 3.88 14.68 -2.81
CA ALA A 193 4.10 13.25 -2.84
C ALA A 193 2.83 12.47 -2.51
N VAL A 194 2.61 11.38 -3.24
CA VAL A 194 1.45 10.51 -3.05
C VAL A 194 1.88 9.09 -2.65
N LEU A 195 1.26 8.56 -1.60
CA LEU A 195 1.27 7.13 -1.33
C LEU A 195 0.09 6.49 -2.08
N LEU A 196 0.37 5.55 -2.97
CA LEU A 196 -0.56 5.11 -4.01
C LEU A 196 -0.75 3.59 -4.03
N GLY A 197 -2.00 3.18 -4.21
CA GLY A 197 -2.42 1.82 -4.52
C GLY A 197 -3.49 1.27 -3.57
N PRO A 198 -4.14 0.14 -3.88
CA PRO A 198 -5.17 -0.43 -3.02
C PRO A 198 -4.70 -0.79 -1.61
N SER A 199 -3.39 -0.96 -1.40
CA SER A 199 -2.82 -1.24 -0.07
C SER A 199 -2.65 0.02 0.80
N THR A 200 -2.84 1.22 0.23
CA THR A 200 -2.57 2.48 0.93
C THR A 200 -3.46 2.61 2.17
N PRO A 201 -2.87 2.75 3.37
CA PRO A 201 -3.61 3.19 4.53
C PRO A 201 -4.02 4.64 4.32
N LEU A 202 -5.33 4.90 4.21
CA LEU A 202 -5.87 6.26 4.18
C LEU A 202 -5.79 6.82 5.61
N CYS A 203 -4.59 7.09 6.12
CA CYS A 203 -4.33 7.55 7.48
C CYS A 203 -3.20 8.58 7.51
N PRO A 204 -3.46 9.84 7.13
CA PRO A 204 -2.49 10.92 7.18
C PRO A 204 -1.82 11.10 8.55
N GLU A 205 -2.53 10.78 9.63
CA GLU A 205 -2.07 10.92 11.01
C GLU A 205 -0.81 10.09 11.28
N ALA A 206 -0.75 8.86 10.75
CA ALA A 206 0.42 7.99 10.89
C ALA A 206 1.65 8.49 10.10
N PHE A 207 1.45 9.41 9.16
CA PHE A 207 2.48 9.97 8.30
C PHE A 207 2.74 11.46 8.59
N ALA A 208 2.19 11.99 9.69
CA ALA A 208 2.46 13.35 10.11
C ALA A 208 3.97 13.60 10.27
N GLY A 209 4.43 14.74 9.76
CA GLY A 209 5.85 15.13 9.72
C GLY A 209 6.67 14.51 8.57
N THR A 210 6.05 13.70 7.71
CA THR A 210 6.68 13.24 6.47
C THR A 210 6.39 14.22 5.32
N ARG A 211 7.02 14.01 4.17
CA ARG A 211 6.77 14.79 2.95
C ARG A 211 5.63 14.26 2.08
N ILE A 212 4.90 13.23 2.52
CA ILE A 212 3.67 12.81 1.85
C ILE A 212 2.67 13.96 1.96
N THR A 213 2.02 14.31 0.85
CA THR A 213 0.97 15.33 0.79
C THR A 213 -0.40 14.73 0.50
N GLN A 214 -0.43 13.47 0.05
CA GLN A 214 -1.62 12.80 -0.40
C GLN A 214 -1.54 11.28 -0.21
N PHE A 215 -2.68 10.66 0.09
CA PHE A 215 -2.87 9.23 0.15
C PHE A 215 -3.96 8.87 -0.85
N SER A 216 -3.68 7.91 -1.72
CA SER A 216 -4.67 7.34 -2.64
C SER A 216 -4.76 5.84 -2.41
N GLY A 217 -5.86 5.45 -1.78
CA GLY A 217 -6.17 4.08 -1.37
C GLY A 217 -7.52 3.62 -1.88
N ALA A 218 -8.03 2.54 -1.32
CA ALA A 218 -9.31 1.97 -1.72
C ALA A 218 -10.11 1.42 -0.55
N HIS A 219 -11.42 1.64 -0.56
CA HIS A 219 -12.39 0.95 0.28
C HIS A 219 -13.06 -0.18 -0.51
N VAL A 220 -13.40 -1.27 0.17
CA VAL A 220 -14.09 -2.40 -0.45
C VAL A 220 -15.60 -2.12 -0.49
N LEU A 221 -16.19 -2.17 -1.69
CA LEU A 221 -17.64 -1.99 -1.87
C LEU A 221 -18.41 -3.31 -1.88
N GLN A 222 -17.83 -4.36 -2.46
CA GLN A 222 -18.47 -5.67 -2.58
C GLN A 222 -17.55 -6.78 -2.06
N PRO A 223 -17.59 -7.07 -0.74
CA PRO A 223 -16.73 -8.06 -0.11
C PRO A 223 -16.70 -9.41 -0.81
N GLY A 224 -17.88 -9.97 -1.15
CA GLY A 224 -17.98 -11.26 -1.82
C GLY A 224 -17.27 -11.32 -3.17
N LYS A 225 -17.32 -10.24 -3.97
CA LYS A 225 -16.63 -10.16 -5.27
C LYS A 225 -15.12 -10.03 -5.10
N ILE A 226 -14.66 -9.21 -4.14
CA ILE A 226 -13.23 -9.10 -3.82
C ILE A 226 -12.68 -10.44 -3.37
N LYS A 227 -13.36 -11.14 -2.45
CA LYS A 227 -12.93 -12.48 -1.99
C LYS A 227 -12.81 -13.47 -3.14
N ALA A 228 -13.77 -13.50 -4.06
CA ALA A 228 -13.71 -14.37 -5.23
C ALA A 228 -12.52 -14.04 -6.14
N ILE A 229 -12.32 -12.77 -6.49
CA ILE A 229 -11.22 -12.31 -7.34
C ILE A 229 -9.86 -12.64 -6.71
N VAL A 230 -9.69 -12.31 -5.42
CA VAL A 230 -8.47 -12.59 -4.67
C VAL A 230 -8.18 -14.10 -4.66
N SER A 231 -9.18 -14.92 -4.35
CA SER A 231 -9.03 -16.38 -4.30
C SER A 231 -8.68 -17.00 -5.66
N GLN A 232 -9.05 -16.34 -6.75
CA GLN A 232 -8.76 -16.77 -8.13
C GLN A 232 -7.48 -16.14 -8.71
N GLY A 233 -6.67 -15.46 -7.88
CA GLY A 233 -5.40 -14.87 -8.29
C GLY A 233 -5.53 -13.55 -9.05
N GLY A 234 -6.69 -12.91 -9.02
CA GLY A 234 -6.92 -11.62 -9.66
C GLY A 234 -6.21 -10.45 -8.96
N GLY A 235 -5.96 -9.39 -9.72
CA GLY A 235 -5.29 -8.17 -9.25
C GLY A 235 -6.14 -6.91 -9.38
N THR A 236 -5.48 -5.75 -9.25
CA THR A 236 -6.12 -4.42 -9.21
C THR A 236 -7.08 -4.17 -10.36
N MET A 237 -6.76 -4.59 -11.59
CA MET A 237 -7.59 -4.33 -12.77
C MET A 237 -8.97 -5.00 -12.73
N LEU A 238 -9.09 -6.14 -12.03
CA LEU A 238 -10.38 -6.80 -11.79
C LEU A 238 -11.05 -6.25 -10.53
N MET A 239 -10.27 -6.03 -9.46
CA MET A 239 -10.80 -5.51 -8.20
C MET A 239 -11.36 -4.09 -8.32
N LYS A 240 -10.81 -3.24 -9.20
CA LYS A 240 -11.19 -1.81 -9.29
C LYS A 240 -12.68 -1.56 -9.49
N ASN A 241 -13.41 -2.51 -10.08
CA ASN A 241 -14.86 -2.40 -10.28
C ASN A 241 -15.68 -2.64 -8.99
N PHE A 242 -15.02 -3.13 -7.95
CA PHE A 242 -15.60 -3.49 -6.65
C PHE A 242 -14.87 -2.78 -5.49
N LEU A 243 -14.01 -1.83 -5.83
CA LEU A 243 -13.30 -0.95 -4.93
C LEU A 243 -13.75 0.49 -5.21
N GLN A 244 -13.88 1.28 -4.15
CA GLN A 244 -13.98 2.73 -4.26
C GLN A 244 -12.61 3.32 -3.98
N PHE A 245 -12.00 3.95 -4.98
CA PHE A 245 -10.75 4.66 -4.77
C PHE A 245 -11.02 6.01 -4.13
N HIS A 246 -10.24 6.31 -3.09
CA HIS A 246 -10.35 7.55 -2.34
C HIS A 246 -8.99 8.23 -2.26
N SER A 247 -9.00 9.55 -2.39
CA SER A 247 -7.85 10.39 -2.08
C SER A 247 -8.10 11.18 -0.80
N VAL A 248 -7.08 11.27 0.07
CA VAL A 248 -7.06 12.16 1.23
C VAL A 248 -5.78 12.98 1.18
N SER A 249 -5.89 14.29 1.39
CA SER A 249 -4.75 15.19 1.50
C SER A 249 -4.47 15.53 2.97
N ILE A 250 -3.21 15.92 3.25
CA ILE A 250 -2.81 16.51 4.54
C ILE A 250 -3.15 18.00 4.55
#